data_AF-A0A352XGH9-F1
#
_entry.id   AF-A0A352XGH9-F1
#
_cell.length_a   1.000
_cell.length_b   1.000
_cell.length_c   1.000
_cell.angle_alpha   90.00
_cell.angle_beta   90.00
_cell.angle_gamma   90.00
#
_symmetry.space_group_name_H-M   'P 1'
#
loop_
_entity.id
_entity.type
_entity.pdbx_description
1 polymer ?
#
loop_
_entity_poly.entity_id
_entity_poly.type
_entity_poly.pdbx_seq_one_letter_code
_entity_poly.pdbx_strand_id
1 'polypeptide(L)'
;KRRVLGEFLLRINYQQILGSFDLDFSDGEVRYKTSMSINNYSLTPAIIKDLVYTNVMMMSRYLPGIELVISGQMSPEEALAETDFLAE
;
A
#
# COMPACT_ATOMS: atom_id res chain seq x y z
N LYS A 1 -6.53 -11.41 -12.56
CA LYS A 1 -5.76 -11.27 -11.30
C LYS A 1 -4.98 -9.96 -11.25
N ARG A 2 -3.87 -9.78 -12.00
CA ARG A 2 -3.06 -8.54 -11.94
C ARG A 2 -3.81 -7.22 -12.23
N ARG A 3 -4.72 -7.18 -13.20
CA ARG A 3 -5.55 -5.98 -13.47
C ARG A 3 -6.45 -5.59 -12.28
N VAL A 4 -7.08 -6.60 -11.68
CA VAL A 4 -7.99 -6.41 -10.54
C VAL A 4 -7.21 -6.00 -9.30
N LEU A 5 -6.06 -6.62 -9.05
CA LEU A 5 -5.12 -6.18 -8.01
C LEU A 5 -4.63 -4.75 -8.27
N GLY A 6 -4.28 -4.41 -9.51
CA GLY A 6 -3.87 -3.05 -9.87
C GLY A 6 -4.96 -2.01 -9.59
N GLU A 7 -6.22 -2.32 -9.87
CA GLU A 7 -7.35 -1.45 -9.49
C GLU A 7 -7.42 -1.26 -7.97
N PHE A 8 -7.33 -2.35 -7.20
CA PHE A 8 -7.35 -2.29 -5.73
C PHE A 8 -6.22 -1.39 -5.18
N LEU A 9 -4.99 -1.60 -5.63
CA LEU A 9 -3.83 -0.81 -5.22
C LEU A 9 -3.97 0.67 -5.61
N LEU A 10 -4.52 0.97 -6.79
CA LEU A 10 -4.78 2.35 -7.22
C LEU A 10 -5.84 3.05 -6.37
N ARG A 11 -6.89 2.33 -5.94
CA ARG A 11 -7.90 2.90 -5.04
C ARG A 11 -7.31 3.23 -3.67
N ILE A 12 -6.42 2.38 -3.15
CA ILE A 12 -5.66 2.68 -1.93
C ILE A 12 -4.82 3.95 -2.15
N ASN A 13 -4.03 3.99 -3.22
CA ASN A 13 -3.16 5.13 -3.53
C ASN A 13 -3.93 6.45 -3.65
N TYR A 14 -5.19 6.42 -4.11
CA TYR A 14 -6.02 7.62 -4.20
C TYR A 14 -6.37 8.22 -2.82
N GLN A 15 -6.46 7.39 -1.78
CA GLN A 15 -6.81 7.82 -0.43
C GLN A 15 -5.59 8.10 0.45
N GLN A 16 -4.44 7.47 0.15
CA GLN A 16 -3.24 7.57 0.97
C GLN A 16 -2.47 8.87 0.73
N ILE A 17 -2.13 9.56 1.81
CA ILE A 17 -1.40 10.83 1.77
C ILE A 17 0.11 10.59 1.66
N LEU A 18 0.63 9.58 2.36
CA LEU A 18 2.05 9.25 2.40
C LEU A 18 2.27 7.89 1.74
N GLY A 19 3.15 7.83 0.75
CA GLY A 19 3.55 6.59 0.09
C GLY A 19 2.58 6.10 -0.99
N SER A 20 2.96 5.03 -1.68
CA SER A 20 2.15 4.42 -2.75
C SER A 20 2.53 2.96 -2.99
N PHE A 21 1.57 2.17 -3.45
CA PHE A 21 1.79 0.83 -3.98
C PHE A 21 2.17 0.87 -5.46
N ASP A 22 3.16 0.05 -5.83
CA ASP A 22 3.49 -0.30 -7.21
C ASP A 22 3.16 -1.79 -7.46
N LEU A 23 2.78 -2.10 -8.70
CA LEU A 23 2.57 -3.46 -9.18
C LEU A 23 3.36 -3.68 -10.47
N ASP A 24 4.26 -4.65 -10.46
CA ASP A 24 4.87 -5.15 -11.68
C ASP A 24 3.88 -6.10 -12.38
N PHE A 25 3.49 -5.75 -13.61
CA PHE A 25 2.55 -6.56 -14.38
C PHE A 25 3.18 -7.80 -15.02
N SER A 26 4.51 -7.87 -15.10
CA SER A 26 5.24 -8.99 -15.70
C SER A 26 5.22 -10.21 -14.77
N ASP A 27 5.51 -10.02 -13.49
CA ASP A 27 5.62 -11.11 -12.50
C ASP A 27 4.61 -11.00 -11.35
N GLY A 28 4.03 -9.83 -11.10
CA GLY A 28 3.08 -9.60 -10.01
C GLY A 28 3.71 -9.14 -8.70
N GLU A 29 4.98 -8.73 -8.70
CA GLU A 29 5.61 -8.15 -7.50
C GLU A 29 4.87 -6.88 -7.06
N VAL A 30 4.58 -6.77 -5.76
CA VAL A 30 3.95 -5.60 -5.14
C VAL A 30 4.95 -4.96 -4.19
N ARG A 31 5.12 -3.64 -4.31
CA ARG A 31 5.97 -2.85 -3.42
C ARG A 31 5.18 -1.70 -2.82
N TYR A 32 5.50 -1.34 -1.58
CA TYR A 32 5.08 -0.07 -1.00
C TYR A 32 6.29 0.84 -0.85
N LYS A 33 6.21 2.04 -1.45
CA LYS A 33 7.30 3.01 -1.44
C LYS A 33 6.88 4.29 -0.72
N THR A 34 7.83 4.85 0.02
CA THR A 34 7.76 6.21 0.53
C THR A 34 8.91 7.03 -0.06
N SER A 35 8.69 8.33 -0.20
CA SER A 35 9.73 9.26 -0.65
C SER A 35 9.62 10.54 0.18
N MET A 36 10.75 11.18 0.44
CA MET A 36 10.82 12.42 1.20
C MET A 36 11.92 13.29 0.61
N SER A 37 11.62 14.58 0.40
CA SER A 37 12.63 15.56 0.06
C SER A 37 13.34 16.02 1.33
N ILE A 38 14.64 15.78 1.40
CA ILE A 38 15.49 16.21 2.50
C ILE A 38 16.18 17.50 2.05
N ASN A 39 15.64 18.65 2.45
CA ASN A 39 16.20 19.96 2.14
C ASN A 39 17.34 20.28 3.15
N ASN A 40 17.36 21.50 3.70
CA ASN A 40 18.34 21.95 4.71
C ASN A 40 18.23 21.22 6.07
N TYR A 41 17.51 20.10 6.14
CA TYR A 41 17.35 19.29 7.33
C TYR A 41 18.33 18.12 7.30
N SER A 42 18.85 17.73 8.47
CA SER A 42 19.63 16.50 8.58
C SER A 42 18.70 15.30 8.55
N LEU A 43 19.03 14.32 7.69
CA LEU A 43 18.38 13.01 7.74
C LEU A 43 18.78 12.31 9.05
N THR A 44 17.83 12.16 9.95
CA THR A 44 18.07 11.46 11.22
C THR A 44 17.65 9.99 11.11
N PRO A 45 18.26 9.09 11.91
CA PRO A 45 17.80 7.71 11.98
C PRO A 45 16.31 7.57 12.38
N ALA A 46 15.77 8.52 13.14
CA ALA A 46 14.35 8.54 13.49
C ALA A 46 13.45 8.75 12.25
N ILE A 47 13.80 9.71 11.39
CA ILE A 47 13.06 9.94 10.13
C ILE A 47 13.11 8.70 9.22
N ILE A 48 14.29 8.08 9.09
CA ILE A 48 14.44 6.84 8.30
C ILE A 48 13.59 5.73 8.91
N LYS A 49 13.61 5.58 10.23
CA LYS A 49 12.80 4.59 10.94
C LYS A 49 11.32 4.79 10.63
N ASP A 50 10.80 6.01 10.73
CA ASP A 50 9.40 6.28 10.47
C ASP A 50 9.00 5.93 9.03
N LEU A 51 9.82 6.31 8.03
CA LEU A 51 9.57 5.94 6.62
C LEU A 51 9.55 4.43 6.38
N VAL A 52 10.50 3.69 6.96
CA VAL A 52 10.58 2.22 6.84
C VAL A 52 9.40 1.56 7.55
N TYR A 53 9.06 2.01 8.77
CA TYR A 53 7.94 1.47 9.53
C TYR A 53 6.60 1.76 8.84
N THR A 54 6.42 2.93 8.23
CA THR A 54 5.25 3.21 7.38
C THR A 54 5.14 2.17 6.27
N ASN A 55 6.22 1.85 5.56
CA ASN A 55 6.15 0.87 4.48
C ASN A 55 5.70 -0.51 4.96
N VAL A 56 6.24 -0.97 6.10
CA VAL A 56 5.87 -2.26 6.70
C VAL A 56 4.42 -2.26 7.18
N MET A 57 4.00 -1.19 7.88
CA MET A 57 2.64 -1.05 8.39
C MET A 57 1.61 -1.04 7.26
N MET A 58 1.89 -0.34 6.17
CA MET A 58 0.98 -0.25 5.03
C MET A 58 0.87 -1.58 4.28
N MET A 59 1.98 -2.29 4.10
CA MET A 59 1.94 -3.64 3.56
C MET A 59 1.12 -4.58 4.45
N SER A 60 1.35 -4.55 5.77
CA SER A 60 0.61 -5.40 6.72
C SER A 60 -0.88 -5.06 6.77
N ARG A 61 -1.25 -3.77 6.70
CA ARG A 61 -2.65 -3.32 6.72
C ARG A 61 -3.43 -3.83 5.53
N TYR A 62 -2.85 -3.74 4.32
CA TYR A 62 -3.56 -4.06 3.09
C TYR A 62 -3.34 -5.48 2.58
N LEU A 63 -2.43 -6.27 3.18
CA LEU A 63 -2.20 -7.66 2.80
C LEU A 63 -3.49 -8.52 2.79
N PRO A 64 -4.38 -8.46 3.80
CA PRO A 64 -5.63 -9.22 3.76
C PRO A 64 -6.51 -8.86 2.55
N GLY A 65 -6.65 -7.56 2.24
CA GLY A 65 -7.39 -7.10 1.06
C GLY A 65 -6.75 -7.55 -0.26
N ILE A 66 -5.41 -7.53 -0.34
CA ILE A 66 -4.66 -8.07 -1.49
C ILE A 66 -4.98 -9.55 -1.69
N GLU A 67 -4.98 -10.35 -0.63
CA GLU A 67 -5.29 -11.79 -0.69
C GLU A 67 -6.73 -12.05 -1.17
N LEU A 68 -7.71 -11.33 -0.62
CA LEU A 68 -9.13 -11.43 -1.00
C LEU A 68 -9.38 -11.07 -2.47
N VAL A 69 -8.69 -10.05 -2.98
CA VAL A 69 -8.80 -9.63 -4.39
C VAL A 69 -8.12 -10.63 -5.33
N ILE A 70 -6.94 -11.16 -4.96
CA ILE A 70 -6.20 -12.14 -5.78
C ILE A 70 -6.95 -13.49 -5.82
N SER A 71 -7.57 -13.89 -4.71
CA SER A 71 -8.38 -15.11 -4.62
C SER A 71 -9.70 -14.98 -5.38
N GLY A 72 -10.18 -13.75 -5.60
CA GLY A 72 -11.46 -13.44 -6.24
C GLY A 72 -12.65 -13.55 -5.29
N GLN A 73 -12.41 -13.54 -3.98
CA GLN A 73 -13.45 -13.55 -2.96
C GLN A 73 -14.15 -12.20 -2.82
N MET A 74 -13.46 -11.10 -3.17
CA MET A 74 -14.02 -9.75 -3.15
C MET A 74 -13.57 -8.95 -4.38
N SER A 75 -14.40 -8.00 -4.80
CA SER A 75 -14.01 -6.94 -5.72
C SER A 75 -13.04 -5.96 -5.06
N PRO A 76 -12.25 -5.18 -5.83
CA PRO A 76 -11.40 -4.12 -5.30
C PRO A 76 -12.12 -3.11 -4.39
N GLU A 77 -13.39 -2.82 -4.68
CA GLU A 77 -14.17 -1.85 -3.90
C GLU A 77 -14.60 -2.44 -2.55
N GLU A 78 -15.11 -3.67 -2.55
CA GLU A 78 -15.50 -4.39 -1.33
C GLU A 78 -14.29 -4.62 -0.40
N ALA A 79 -13.16 -5.05 -0.96
CA ALA A 79 -11.95 -5.29 -0.17
C ALA A 79 -11.38 -4.01 0.47
N LEU A 80 -11.55 -2.86 -0.19
CA LEU A 80 -11.12 -1.58 0.37
C LEU A 80 -11.99 -1.16 1.54
N ALA A 81 -13.32 -1.26 1.38
CA ALA A 81 -14.27 -0.96 2.45
C ALA A 81 -14.05 -1.84 3.68
N GLU A 82 -13.79 -3.14 3.49
CA GLU A 82 -13.47 -4.07 4.60
C GLU A 82 -12.17 -3.68 5.31
N THR A 83 -11.12 -3.31 4.56
CA THR A 83 -9.83 -2.96 5.15
C THR A 83 -9.91 -1.66 5.96
N ASP A 84 -10.74 -0.70 5.54
CA ASP A 84 -10.93 0.55 6.28
C ASP A 84 -11.79 0.35 7.54
N PHE A 85 -12.80 -0.53 7.49
CA PHE A 85 -13.58 -0.91 8.67
C PHE A 85 -12.72 -1.55 9.77
N LEU A 86 -11.77 -2.42 9.39
CA LEU A 86 -10.86 -3.09 10.33
C LEU A 86 -9.78 -2.15 10.91
N ALA A 87 -9.65 -0.93 10.40
CA ALA A 87 -8.67 0.05 10.87
C ALA A 87 -9.22 1.06 11.88
N GLU A 88 -10.54 1.04 12.13
CA GLU A 88 -11.22 1.76 13.23
C GLU A 88 -11.26 0.91 14.51
#